data_AF-A0A7Y3E633-F1
#
_entry.id   AF-A0A7Y3E633-F1
#
_cell.length_a   1.000
_cell.length_b   1.000
_cell.length_c   1.000
_cell.angle_alpha   90.00
_cell.angle_beta   90.00
_cell.angle_gamma   90.00
#
_symmetry.space_group_name_H-M   'P 1'
#
loop_
_entity.id
_entity.type
_entity.pdbx_description
1 polymer ?
#
loop_
_entity_poly.entity_id
_entity_poly.type
_entity_poly.pdbx_seq_one_letter_code
_entity_poly.pdbx_strand_id
1 'polypeptide(L)'
;MKQLFNPSRISASTASVLLVWCVLATPAFSQECGDEQPFGECRVLVEINSSDGDIGFHWLTDGGDLVSTRIDDPNGAKVFENRGFGPLLDQKLTETFGESAEPLCWDDGEVDVDEIVTMRDFRDMWEPGTYQVSGKLDQGGKAFGEAELTYYLPAAPQEVEFNEITGVISWKSGDDLGMCTPEAPDSLAQLVADEVLDEFPEDVPVLAWEVVLEPDVDDTDPRAGLVFRTRVGGPLVARPAGDSYSVTVPADYLAALGDDTPVKIEVGAIGGDFEIDEDDEVDGDNDNATFTETEGFCVNEDEGCDD
;
A
#
# COMPACT_ATOMS: atom_id res chain seq x y z
N MET A 1 -86.27 -32.81 -34.50
CA MET A 1 -85.57 -31.54 -34.82
C MET A 1 -84.09 -31.76 -34.48
N LYS A 2 -83.20 -31.77 -35.50
CA LYS A 2 -81.71 -31.70 -35.47
C LYS A 2 -80.94 -32.74 -34.63
N GLN A 3 -80.34 -33.76 -35.25
CA GLN A 3 -78.91 -33.89 -35.67
C GLN A 3 -77.93 -34.01 -34.49
N LEU A 4 -77.36 -35.21 -34.25
CA LEU A 4 -76.10 -35.77 -34.79
C LEU A 4 -74.85 -35.18 -34.12
N PHE A 5 -74.07 -36.04 -33.43
CA PHE A 5 -72.64 -36.31 -33.63
C PHE A 5 -71.97 -36.80 -32.34
N ASN A 6 -71.48 -38.04 -32.40
CA ASN A 6 -70.36 -38.52 -31.59
C ASN A 6 -69.07 -38.03 -32.28
N PRO A 7 -68.08 -37.54 -31.53
CA PRO A 7 -66.72 -37.95 -31.89
C PRO A 7 -65.80 -38.21 -30.68
N SER A 8 -65.08 -39.33 -30.81
CA SER A 8 -63.64 -39.54 -30.57
C SER A 8 -62.99 -39.09 -29.25
N ARG A 9 -62.43 -40.11 -28.60
CA ARG A 9 -61.30 -40.07 -27.66
C ARG A 9 -60.18 -39.18 -28.18
N ILE A 10 -59.75 -38.21 -27.36
CA ILE A 10 -58.49 -37.49 -27.52
C ILE A 10 -57.60 -37.93 -26.35
N SER A 11 -56.51 -38.59 -26.69
CA SER A 11 -55.42 -38.95 -25.79
C SER A 11 -54.65 -37.66 -25.47
N ALA A 12 -54.65 -37.26 -24.20
CA ALA A 12 -53.80 -36.17 -23.72
C ALA A 12 -52.36 -36.70 -23.63
N SER A 13 -51.55 -36.34 -24.63
CA SER A 13 -50.10 -36.50 -24.58
C SER A 13 -49.54 -35.42 -23.65
N THR A 14 -48.98 -35.84 -22.52
CA THR A 14 -48.23 -34.99 -21.59
C THR A 14 -46.89 -34.62 -22.24
N ALA A 15 -46.83 -33.44 -22.88
CA ALA A 15 -45.58 -32.81 -23.25
C ALA A 15 -44.82 -32.43 -21.97
N SER A 16 -43.79 -33.20 -21.63
CA SER A 16 -42.85 -32.85 -20.58
C SER A 16 -41.98 -31.70 -21.08
N VAL A 17 -42.24 -30.49 -20.60
CA VAL A 17 -41.36 -29.35 -20.79
C VAL A 17 -40.14 -29.59 -19.90
N LEU A 18 -39.06 -30.09 -20.51
CA LEU A 18 -37.72 -30.06 -19.92
C LEU A 18 -37.29 -28.59 -19.87
N LEU A 19 -37.52 -27.96 -18.71
CA LEU A 19 -36.93 -26.68 -18.36
C LEU A 19 -35.43 -26.93 -18.18
N VAL A 20 -34.67 -26.70 -19.23
CA VAL A 20 -33.22 -26.56 -19.15
C VAL A 20 -32.97 -25.29 -18.36
N TRP A 21 -32.66 -25.45 -17.08
CA TRP A 21 -32.02 -24.41 -16.30
C TRP A 21 -30.62 -24.23 -16.90
N CYS A 22 -30.48 -23.27 -17.82
CA CYS A 22 -29.20 -22.63 -18.02
C CYS A 22 -28.89 -21.94 -16.70
N VAL A 23 -28.09 -22.59 -15.85
CA VAL A 23 -27.31 -21.89 -14.84
C VAL A 23 -26.38 -21.00 -15.65
N LEU A 24 -26.80 -19.75 -15.86
CA LEU A 24 -25.88 -18.68 -16.17
C LEU A 24 -24.94 -18.68 -14.96
N ALA A 25 -23.70 -19.12 -15.16
CA ALA A 25 -22.64 -18.80 -14.23
C ALA A 25 -22.62 -17.27 -14.19
N THR A 26 -23.20 -16.70 -13.14
CA THR A 26 -22.87 -15.34 -12.78
C THR A 26 -21.35 -15.32 -12.68
N PRO A 27 -20.64 -14.40 -13.37
CA PRO A 27 -19.26 -14.16 -13.00
C PRO A 27 -19.28 -13.99 -11.48
N ALA A 28 -18.39 -14.71 -10.77
CA ALA A 28 -18.16 -14.38 -9.38
C ALA A 28 -17.84 -12.89 -9.41
N PHE A 29 -18.74 -12.07 -8.86
CA PHE A 29 -18.44 -10.67 -8.67
C PHE A 29 -17.20 -10.69 -7.81
N SER A 30 -16.12 -10.18 -8.39
CA SER A 30 -14.95 -9.82 -7.62
C SER A 30 -15.42 -8.87 -6.53
N GLN A 31 -14.94 -9.10 -5.32
CA GLN A 31 -15.36 -8.36 -4.14
C GLN A 31 -14.10 -7.65 -3.65
N GLU A 32 -14.21 -6.36 -3.35
CA GLU A 32 -13.19 -5.60 -2.63
C GLU A 32 -12.82 -6.35 -1.35
N CYS A 33 -11.53 -6.36 -1.00
CA CYS A 33 -11.10 -6.99 0.24
C CYS A 33 -11.65 -6.19 1.43
N GLY A 34 -12.06 -6.85 2.51
CA GLY A 34 -12.68 -6.17 3.64
C GLY A 34 -13.42 -7.07 4.62
N ASP A 35 -14.41 -6.52 5.32
CA ASP A 35 -15.09 -7.14 6.47
C ASP A 35 -15.76 -8.50 6.21
N GLU A 36 -15.94 -8.90 4.95
CA GLU A 36 -16.47 -10.21 4.58
C GLU A 36 -15.41 -11.14 3.97
N GLN A 37 -15.26 -12.30 4.60
CA GLN A 37 -14.44 -13.43 4.15
C GLN A 37 -14.61 -13.69 2.65
N PRO A 38 -13.51 -13.90 1.92
CA PRO A 38 -12.33 -14.62 2.43
C PRO A 38 -11.03 -13.81 2.60
N PHE A 39 -10.95 -12.60 2.06
CA PHE A 39 -9.83 -11.68 2.31
C PHE A 39 -10.32 -10.53 3.18
N GLY A 40 -9.74 -10.39 4.37
CA GLY A 40 -10.00 -9.28 5.29
C GLY A 40 -9.35 -7.98 4.83
N GLU A 41 -8.22 -8.08 4.12
CA GLU A 41 -7.48 -6.93 3.62
C GLU A 41 -6.64 -7.34 2.41
N CYS A 42 -6.60 -6.48 1.40
CA CYS A 42 -5.67 -6.59 0.28
C CYS A 42 -5.17 -5.21 -0.06
N ARG A 43 -3.86 -5.06 -0.17
CA ARG A 43 -3.26 -3.80 -0.59
C ARG A 43 -2.18 -4.05 -1.62
N VAL A 44 -2.11 -3.15 -2.58
CA VAL A 44 -0.96 -2.93 -3.45
C VAL A 44 -0.70 -1.43 -3.44
N LEU A 45 0.53 -1.02 -3.19
CA LEU A 45 0.85 0.40 -3.04
C LEU A 45 2.25 0.71 -3.56
N VAL A 46 2.46 1.99 -3.85
CA VAL A 46 3.75 2.57 -4.17
C VAL A 46 4.29 3.28 -2.94
N GLU A 47 5.54 2.97 -2.59
CA GLU A 47 6.29 3.67 -1.56
C GLU A 47 7.49 4.37 -2.20
N ILE A 48 7.83 5.58 -1.74
CA ILE A 48 9.02 6.31 -2.15
C ILE A 48 9.83 6.62 -0.90
N ASN A 49 11.12 6.24 -0.87
CA ASN A 49 12.08 6.88 0.02
C ASN A 49 12.64 8.11 -0.69
N SER A 50 12.17 9.28 -0.28
CA SER A 50 12.46 10.54 -0.97
C SER A 50 13.87 11.07 -0.70
N SER A 51 14.53 10.60 0.35
CA SER A 51 15.90 11.01 0.73
C SER A 51 16.96 10.14 0.08
N ASP A 52 16.74 8.82 0.06
CA ASP A 52 17.63 7.88 -0.65
C ASP A 52 17.29 7.79 -2.14
N GLY A 53 16.09 8.23 -2.51
CA GLY A 53 15.59 8.32 -3.87
C GLY A 53 15.45 6.95 -4.50
N ASP A 54 14.69 6.09 -3.84
CA ASP A 54 14.24 4.82 -4.39
C ASP A 54 12.70 4.75 -4.39
N ILE A 55 12.18 3.75 -5.08
CA ILE A 55 10.74 3.56 -5.26
C ILE A 55 10.38 2.07 -5.22
N GLY A 56 9.40 1.72 -4.40
CA GLY A 56 9.00 0.35 -4.11
C GLY A 56 7.55 0.04 -4.48
N PHE A 57 7.29 -1.20 -4.89
CA PHE A 57 5.96 -1.79 -4.97
C PHE A 57 5.75 -2.73 -3.79
N HIS A 58 4.76 -2.44 -2.96
CA HIS A 58 4.45 -3.20 -1.75
C HIS A 58 3.10 -3.89 -1.93
N TRP A 59 2.96 -5.05 -1.29
CA TRP A 59 1.67 -5.74 -1.24
C TRP A 59 1.42 -6.36 0.13
N LEU A 60 0.14 -6.43 0.48
CA LEU A 60 -0.36 -7.16 1.63
C LEU A 60 -1.60 -7.95 1.22
N THR A 61 -1.70 -9.16 1.74
CA THR A 61 -2.94 -9.95 1.68
C THR A 61 -3.18 -10.57 3.05
N ASP A 62 -4.30 -10.24 3.69
CA ASP A 62 -4.81 -10.92 4.88
C ASP A 62 -6.10 -11.67 4.52
N GLY A 63 -6.13 -12.98 4.73
CA GLY A 63 -7.28 -13.82 4.46
C GLY A 63 -7.34 -15.08 5.33
N GLY A 64 -8.52 -15.68 5.39
CA GLY A 64 -8.75 -16.84 6.26
C GLY A 64 -8.26 -18.16 5.66
N ASP A 65 -7.37 -18.87 6.36
CA ASP A 65 -7.04 -20.29 6.14
C ASP A 65 -6.62 -20.66 4.70
N LEU A 66 -5.72 -19.87 4.11
CA LEU A 66 -5.26 -20.02 2.73
C LEU A 66 -4.17 -21.11 2.56
N VAL A 67 -4.23 -21.85 1.47
CA VAL A 67 -3.20 -22.80 1.01
C VAL A 67 -2.17 -22.10 0.13
N SER A 68 -2.60 -21.09 -0.63
CA SER A 68 -1.79 -20.28 -1.53
C SER A 68 -2.52 -18.99 -1.85
N THR A 69 -1.77 -17.93 -2.06
CA THR A 69 -2.25 -16.63 -2.56
C THR A 69 -1.56 -16.32 -3.88
N ARG A 70 -2.25 -15.64 -4.77
CA ARG A 70 -1.77 -15.17 -6.07
C ARG A 70 -2.30 -13.78 -6.34
N ILE A 71 -1.46 -12.92 -6.91
CA ILE A 71 -1.83 -11.58 -7.37
C ILE A 71 -1.61 -11.54 -8.89
N ASP A 72 -2.63 -11.09 -9.61
CA ASP A 72 -2.58 -10.80 -11.04
C ASP A 72 -2.75 -9.28 -11.26
N ASP A 73 -2.00 -8.71 -12.19
CA ASP A 73 -2.08 -7.30 -12.57
C ASP A 73 -3.39 -6.97 -13.33
N PRO A 74 -3.67 -5.69 -13.62
CA PRO A 74 -4.87 -5.27 -14.37
C PRO A 74 -4.99 -5.89 -15.76
N ASN A 75 -3.88 -6.33 -16.34
CA ASN A 75 -3.81 -7.00 -17.64
C ASN A 75 -3.93 -8.55 -17.52
N GLY A 76 -4.06 -9.07 -16.31
CA GLY A 76 -4.16 -10.51 -15.99
C GLY A 76 -2.82 -11.25 -15.96
N ALA A 77 -1.69 -10.56 -16.01
CA ALA A 77 -0.37 -11.15 -15.83
C ALA A 77 -0.09 -11.43 -14.36
N LYS A 78 0.51 -12.58 -14.06
CA LYS A 78 0.81 -12.98 -12.68
C LYS A 78 2.05 -12.26 -12.17
N VAL A 79 1.88 -11.44 -11.13
CA VAL A 79 2.99 -10.70 -10.50
C VAL A 79 3.51 -11.40 -9.24
N PHE A 80 2.65 -12.12 -8.50
CA PHE A 80 3.06 -12.82 -7.29
C PHE A 80 2.29 -14.14 -7.07
N GLU A 81 2.95 -15.14 -6.49
CA GLU A 81 2.30 -16.37 -5.97
C GLU A 81 3.12 -16.96 -4.81
N ASN A 82 2.45 -17.23 -3.69
CA ASN A 82 3.03 -17.99 -2.59
C ASN A 82 2.23 -19.29 -2.33
N ARG A 83 2.85 -20.22 -1.59
CA ARG A 83 2.19 -21.48 -1.24
C ARG A 83 2.76 -22.07 0.05
N GLY A 84 1.88 -22.50 0.94
CA GLY A 84 2.26 -23.27 2.12
C GLY A 84 2.71 -24.69 1.74
N PHE A 85 3.74 -25.21 2.42
CA PHE A 85 4.24 -26.58 2.26
C PHE A 85 4.40 -27.27 3.61
N GLY A 86 4.29 -28.60 3.63
CA GLY A 86 4.51 -29.40 4.84
C GLY A 86 3.58 -28.96 6.00
N PRO A 87 4.08 -28.81 7.23
CA PRO A 87 3.25 -28.37 8.36
C PRO A 87 2.54 -27.03 8.16
N LEU A 88 3.12 -26.09 7.38
CA LEU A 88 2.49 -24.82 7.08
C LEU A 88 1.26 -24.98 6.16
N LEU A 89 1.24 -25.99 5.28
CA LEU A 89 0.05 -26.32 4.49
C LEU A 89 -1.10 -26.83 5.36
N ASP A 90 -0.79 -27.47 6.48
CA ASP A 90 -1.78 -27.94 7.45
C ASP A 90 -2.27 -26.81 8.35
N GLN A 91 -1.40 -25.85 8.72
CA GLN A 91 -1.74 -24.66 9.52
C GLN A 91 -2.39 -23.54 8.73
N LYS A 92 -2.19 -23.51 7.41
CA LYS A 92 -2.66 -22.48 6.48
C LYS A 92 -1.92 -21.14 6.66
N LEU A 93 -1.97 -20.34 5.60
CA LEU A 93 -1.52 -18.96 5.53
C LEU A 93 -2.69 -18.08 5.95
N THR A 94 -2.41 -17.04 6.73
CA THR A 94 -3.40 -16.00 7.05
C THR A 94 -2.99 -14.68 6.43
N GLU A 95 -1.73 -14.30 6.62
CA GLU A 95 -1.20 -13.03 6.13
C GLU A 95 0.03 -13.25 5.25
N THR A 96 0.21 -12.40 4.25
CA THR A 96 1.44 -12.28 3.49
C THR A 96 1.65 -10.82 3.15
N PHE A 97 2.81 -10.31 3.54
CA PHE A 97 3.29 -9.00 3.09
C PHE A 97 4.62 -9.18 2.36
N GLY A 98 4.95 -8.24 1.51
CA GLY A 98 6.28 -8.10 0.92
C GLY A 98 6.39 -6.84 0.09
N GLU A 99 7.62 -6.58 -0.34
CA GLU A 99 8.00 -5.44 -1.16
C GLU A 99 8.91 -5.90 -2.31
N SER A 100 8.92 -5.14 -3.40
CA SER A 100 9.92 -5.29 -4.44
C SER A 100 11.29 -4.82 -3.95
N ALA A 101 12.37 -5.26 -4.60
CA ALA A 101 13.61 -4.50 -4.48
C ALA A 101 13.38 -3.09 -5.05
N GLU A 102 13.88 -2.07 -4.36
CA GLU A 102 13.61 -0.67 -4.66
C GLU A 102 14.72 -0.12 -5.57
N PRO A 103 14.46 0.06 -6.87
CA PRO A 103 15.41 0.74 -7.74
C PRO A 103 15.53 2.22 -7.39
N LEU A 104 16.71 2.78 -7.64
CA LEU A 104 16.90 4.22 -7.60
C LEU A 104 16.03 4.91 -8.66
N CYS A 105 15.36 5.97 -8.24
CA CYS A 105 14.54 6.86 -9.07
C CYS A 105 15.31 8.15 -9.45
N TRP A 106 16.51 8.35 -8.90
CA TRP A 106 17.35 9.53 -9.09
C TRP A 106 18.82 9.16 -9.34
N ASP A 107 19.55 10.01 -10.06
CA ASP A 107 20.98 9.81 -10.34
C ASP A 107 21.84 10.28 -9.16
N ASP A 108 22.21 9.35 -8.28
CA ASP A 108 23.12 9.56 -7.15
C ASP A 108 24.59 9.72 -7.56
N GLY A 109 24.91 9.45 -8.83
CA GLY A 109 26.26 9.44 -9.39
C GLY A 109 27.09 8.20 -9.03
N GLU A 110 26.52 7.23 -8.30
CA GLU A 110 27.16 5.97 -7.94
C GLU A 110 26.73 4.82 -8.87
N VAL A 111 25.46 4.81 -9.29
CA VAL A 111 24.94 3.80 -10.22
C VAL A 111 25.00 4.25 -11.68
N ASP A 112 24.97 3.28 -12.60
CA ASP A 112 24.87 3.59 -14.03
C ASP A 112 23.48 4.19 -14.33
N VAL A 113 23.42 5.28 -15.10
CA VAL A 113 22.15 5.96 -15.46
C VAL A 113 21.09 5.07 -16.13
N ASP A 114 21.51 3.96 -16.74
CA ASP A 114 20.61 2.98 -17.36
C ASP A 114 19.95 2.03 -16.31
N GLU A 115 20.41 2.08 -15.05
CA GLU A 115 19.84 1.36 -13.91
C GLU A 115 18.80 2.19 -13.15
N ILE A 116 18.74 3.51 -13.40
CA ILE A 116 17.72 4.41 -12.84
C ILE A 116 16.36 4.10 -13.44
N VAL A 117 15.39 3.89 -12.57
CA VAL A 117 13.99 3.67 -12.93
C VAL A 117 13.24 4.98 -12.75
N THR A 118 12.93 5.65 -13.86
CA THR A 118 12.13 6.87 -13.78
C THR A 118 10.69 6.57 -13.34
N MET A 119 9.96 7.57 -12.86
CA MET A 119 8.53 7.42 -12.53
C MET A 119 7.70 6.85 -13.69
N ARG A 120 8.05 7.18 -14.94
CA ARG A 120 7.40 6.61 -16.12
C ARG A 120 7.71 5.13 -16.30
N ASP A 121 8.98 4.75 -16.15
CA ASP A 121 9.40 3.36 -16.24
C ASP A 121 8.78 2.51 -15.13
N PHE A 122 8.72 3.05 -13.90
CA PHE A 122 8.06 2.40 -12.77
C PHE A 122 6.57 2.19 -13.03
N ARG A 123 5.88 3.23 -13.51
CA ARG A 123 4.46 3.13 -13.90
C ARG A 123 4.22 2.12 -15.02
N ASP A 124 5.11 2.04 -15.99
CA ASP A 124 5.01 1.04 -17.08
C ASP A 124 5.29 -0.38 -16.58
N MET A 125 6.09 -0.54 -15.51
CA MET A 125 6.31 -1.84 -14.84
C MET A 125 5.12 -2.26 -13.98
N TRP A 126 4.51 -1.31 -13.27
CA TRP A 126 3.40 -1.52 -12.36
C TRP A 126 2.18 -0.72 -12.82
N GLU A 127 1.43 -1.33 -13.74
CA GLU A 127 0.25 -0.71 -14.34
C GLU A 127 -0.77 -0.32 -13.26
N PRO A 128 -1.29 0.92 -13.25
CA PRO A 128 -2.35 1.33 -12.34
C PRO A 128 -3.67 0.61 -12.62
N GLY A 129 -4.52 0.50 -11.60
CA GLY A 129 -5.85 -0.10 -11.64
C GLY A 129 -5.98 -1.34 -10.78
N THR A 130 -7.01 -2.15 -11.05
CA THR A 130 -7.42 -3.28 -10.21
C THR A 130 -6.48 -4.48 -10.31
N TYR A 131 -5.78 -4.79 -9.22
CA TYR A 131 -5.06 -6.04 -9.03
C TYR A 131 -5.99 -7.10 -8.45
N GLN A 132 -5.96 -8.29 -9.05
CA GLN A 132 -6.81 -9.41 -8.65
C GLN A 132 -6.06 -10.30 -7.66
N VAL A 133 -6.53 -10.35 -6.42
CA VAL A 133 -6.04 -11.25 -5.39
C VAL A 133 -6.88 -12.52 -5.41
N SER A 134 -6.23 -13.68 -5.48
CA SER A 134 -6.91 -14.97 -5.41
C SER A 134 -6.24 -15.91 -4.43
N GLY A 135 -7.06 -16.56 -3.62
CA GLY A 135 -6.66 -17.50 -2.59
C GLY A 135 -7.21 -18.89 -2.87
N LYS A 136 -6.47 -19.92 -2.48
CA LYS A 136 -7.00 -21.29 -2.44
C LYS A 136 -7.30 -21.68 -1.00
N LEU A 137 -8.54 -22.00 -0.70
CA LEU A 137 -8.98 -22.47 0.61
C LEU A 137 -8.73 -23.98 0.77
N ASP A 138 -8.88 -24.48 2.00
CA ASP A 138 -8.93 -25.92 2.24
C ASP A 138 -10.07 -26.60 1.44
N GLN A 139 -9.89 -27.88 1.10
CA GLN A 139 -10.83 -28.65 0.28
C GLN A 139 -11.07 -28.11 -1.16
N GLY A 140 -10.27 -27.14 -1.61
CA GLY A 140 -10.27 -26.65 -2.99
C GLY A 140 -11.25 -25.50 -3.27
N GLY A 141 -11.80 -24.87 -2.23
CA GLY A 141 -12.48 -23.59 -2.35
C GLY A 141 -11.54 -22.51 -2.91
N LYS A 142 -12.13 -21.46 -3.48
CA LYS A 142 -11.40 -20.28 -3.95
C LYS A 142 -11.91 -19.04 -3.22
N ALA A 143 -10.96 -18.17 -2.96
CA ALA A 143 -11.11 -16.84 -2.42
C ALA A 143 -10.72 -15.83 -3.49
N PHE A 144 -11.42 -14.70 -3.54
CA PHE A 144 -11.12 -13.60 -4.46
C PHE A 144 -11.20 -12.30 -3.68
N GLY A 145 -10.39 -11.35 -4.11
CA GLY A 145 -10.21 -10.04 -3.52
C GLY A 145 -9.66 -9.10 -4.58
N GLU A 146 -9.86 -7.80 -4.39
CA GLU A 146 -9.33 -6.75 -5.26
C GLU A 146 -8.51 -5.76 -4.44
N ALA A 147 -7.51 -5.16 -5.06
CA ALA A 147 -6.77 -4.03 -4.52
C ALA A 147 -6.49 -3.07 -5.67
N GLU A 148 -6.75 -1.78 -5.48
CA GLU A 148 -6.46 -0.75 -6.48
C GLU A 148 -5.02 -0.25 -6.31
N LEU A 149 -4.27 -0.17 -7.41
CA LEU A 149 -3.02 0.56 -7.45
C LEU A 149 -3.25 1.91 -8.12
N THR A 150 -2.94 3.00 -7.42
CA THR A 150 -2.93 4.36 -7.95
C THR A 150 -1.52 4.95 -7.90
N TYR A 151 -1.32 6.09 -8.56
CA TYR A 151 -0.14 6.95 -8.42
C TYR A 151 -0.50 8.26 -7.70
N TYR A 152 -1.45 8.15 -6.77
CA TYR A 152 -1.86 9.22 -5.86
C TYR A 152 -0.83 9.37 -4.73
N LEU A 153 0.35 9.87 -5.10
CA LEU A 153 1.54 9.93 -4.24
C LEU A 153 1.61 11.26 -3.48
N PRO A 154 1.59 11.27 -2.14
CA PRO A 154 1.71 12.49 -1.36
C PRO A 154 3.10 13.11 -1.46
N ALA A 155 3.18 14.42 -1.28
CA ALA A 155 4.48 15.10 -1.19
C ALA A 155 5.33 14.59 -0.02
N ALA A 156 6.63 14.50 -0.25
CA ALA A 156 7.64 14.15 0.74
C ALA A 156 7.60 15.13 1.93
N PRO A 157 7.61 14.66 3.18
CA PRO A 157 7.81 15.54 4.32
C PRO A 157 9.17 16.26 4.23
N GLN A 158 9.22 17.50 4.70
CA GLN A 158 10.40 18.36 4.65
C GLN A 158 10.81 18.79 6.05
N GLU A 159 12.07 19.23 6.19
CA GLU A 159 12.60 19.78 7.46
C GLU A 159 12.35 18.83 8.65
N VAL A 160 12.62 17.54 8.46
CA VAL A 160 12.56 16.54 9.54
C VAL A 160 13.67 16.85 10.53
N GLU A 161 13.31 17.07 11.80
CA GLU A 161 14.22 17.48 12.87
C GLU A 161 13.92 16.70 14.16
N PHE A 162 14.97 16.50 14.96
CA PHE A 162 14.87 16.00 16.33
C PHE A 162 15.36 17.03 17.34
N ASN A 163 14.61 17.24 18.41
CA ASN A 163 15.06 17.99 19.56
C ASN A 163 15.52 17.03 20.66
N GLU A 164 16.84 16.86 20.82
CA GLU A 164 17.40 15.89 21.77
C GLU A 164 17.05 16.19 23.25
N ILE A 165 16.77 17.46 23.57
CA ILE A 165 16.46 17.90 24.93
C ILE A 165 15.02 17.56 25.30
N THR A 166 14.09 17.73 24.35
CA THR A 166 12.66 17.55 24.58
C THR A 166 12.11 16.21 24.09
N GLY A 167 12.89 15.48 23.29
CA GLY A 167 12.45 14.24 22.65
C GLY A 167 11.36 14.47 21.61
N VAL A 168 11.34 15.64 20.97
CA VAL A 168 10.32 16.01 19.97
C VAL A 168 10.88 15.81 18.58
N ILE A 169 10.16 15.03 17.77
CA ILE A 169 10.35 14.93 16.32
C ILE A 169 9.41 15.95 15.69
N SER A 170 9.90 16.76 14.75
CA SER A 170 9.09 17.72 13.99
C SER A 170 9.41 17.67 12.51
N TRP A 171 8.43 18.05 11.69
CA TRP A 171 8.57 18.12 10.24
C TRP A 171 7.57 19.14 9.66
N LYS A 172 7.72 19.42 8.37
CA LYS A 172 6.77 20.18 7.56
C LYS A 172 6.19 19.33 6.44
N SER A 173 4.99 19.67 5.98
CA SER A 173 4.51 19.18 4.68
C SER A 173 5.40 19.71 3.54
N GLY A 174 5.70 18.87 2.56
CA GLY A 174 6.42 19.29 1.34
C GLY A 174 5.50 19.57 0.16
N ASP A 175 6.12 19.72 -1.01
CA ASP A 175 5.51 20.06 -2.30
C ASP A 175 5.90 19.14 -3.47
N ASP A 176 6.87 18.25 -3.28
CA ASP A 176 7.40 17.37 -4.33
C ASP A 176 7.71 15.95 -3.80
N LEU A 177 8.37 15.11 -4.61
CA LEU A 177 8.71 13.71 -4.25
C LEU A 177 10.16 13.58 -3.73
N GLY A 178 10.77 14.67 -3.25
CA GLY A 178 12.18 14.72 -2.84
C GLY A 178 13.13 14.36 -3.99
N MET A 179 14.09 13.46 -3.75
CA MET A 179 15.06 13.00 -4.75
C MET A 179 14.38 12.33 -5.96
N CYS A 180 13.22 11.70 -5.78
CA CYS A 180 12.44 11.13 -6.89
C CYS A 180 11.71 12.16 -7.75
N THR A 181 11.84 13.45 -7.45
CA THR A 181 11.26 14.51 -8.29
C THR A 181 11.96 14.53 -9.65
N PRO A 182 11.22 14.44 -10.77
CA PRO A 182 11.83 14.37 -12.09
C PRO A 182 12.63 15.62 -12.43
N GLU A 183 13.83 15.42 -12.98
CA GLU A 183 14.62 16.49 -13.58
C GLU A 183 14.25 16.74 -15.05
N ALA A 184 14.73 17.87 -15.59
CA ALA A 184 14.50 18.22 -16.99
C ALA A 184 15.00 17.11 -17.94
N PRO A 185 14.24 16.77 -19.01
CA PRO A 185 13.16 17.56 -19.60
C PRO A 185 11.76 17.36 -18.99
N ASP A 186 11.59 16.37 -18.11
CA ASP A 186 10.33 16.17 -17.41
C ASP A 186 10.17 17.18 -16.25
N SER A 187 8.97 17.20 -15.68
CA SER A 187 8.62 17.95 -14.48
C SER A 187 7.37 17.31 -13.87
N LEU A 188 7.09 17.54 -12.59
CA LEU A 188 5.84 17.06 -11.96
C LEU A 188 4.62 17.48 -12.78
N ALA A 189 4.60 18.72 -13.28
CA ALA A 189 3.52 19.21 -14.15
C ALA A 189 3.38 18.42 -15.45
N GLN A 190 4.49 17.96 -16.03
CA GLN A 190 4.48 17.13 -17.22
C GLN A 190 4.02 15.70 -16.90
N LEU A 191 4.45 15.14 -15.76
CA LEU A 191 4.00 13.81 -15.31
C LEU A 191 2.48 13.78 -15.06
N VAL A 192 1.93 14.81 -14.41
CA VAL A 192 0.48 14.94 -14.21
C VAL A 192 -0.24 15.16 -15.55
N ALA A 193 0.28 16.03 -16.43
CA ALA A 193 -0.32 16.28 -17.73
C ALA A 193 -0.34 15.05 -18.66
N ASP A 194 0.61 14.14 -18.47
CA ASP A 194 0.72 12.89 -19.21
C ASP A 194 0.06 11.69 -18.49
N GLU A 195 -0.67 11.93 -17.38
CA GLU A 195 -1.37 10.90 -16.59
C GLU A 195 -0.41 9.83 -16.04
N VAL A 196 0.83 10.22 -15.77
CA VAL A 196 1.82 9.39 -15.07
C VAL A 196 1.58 9.45 -13.56
N LEU A 197 1.38 10.66 -13.03
CA LEU A 197 0.88 10.90 -11.69
C LEU A 197 -0.60 11.28 -11.78
N ASP A 198 -1.40 10.81 -10.83
CA ASP A 198 -2.84 11.09 -10.82
C ASP A 198 -3.13 12.54 -10.39
N GLU A 199 -2.32 13.07 -9.47
CA GLU A 199 -2.40 14.43 -8.96
C GLU A 199 -1.01 14.98 -8.66
N PHE A 200 -0.87 16.30 -8.52
CA PHE A 200 0.36 16.89 -8.02
C PHE A 200 0.61 16.44 -6.57
N PRO A 201 1.83 16.09 -6.18
CA PRO A 201 2.11 15.61 -4.82
C PRO A 201 1.66 16.57 -3.71
N GLU A 202 1.76 17.89 -3.94
CA GLU A 202 1.29 18.91 -2.98
C GLU A 202 -0.23 18.95 -2.79
N ASP A 203 -0.98 18.45 -3.78
CA ASP A 203 -2.44 18.46 -3.81
C ASP A 203 -3.06 17.14 -3.31
N VAL A 204 -2.24 16.10 -3.09
CA VAL A 204 -2.68 14.82 -2.50
C VAL A 204 -2.89 14.99 -0.97
N PRO A 205 -4.10 14.72 -0.44
CA PRO A 205 -4.34 14.72 1.00
C PRO A 205 -3.49 13.68 1.74
N VAL A 206 -2.94 14.09 2.88
CA VAL A 206 -2.23 13.19 3.79
C VAL A 206 -3.22 12.70 4.85
N LEU A 207 -3.58 11.42 4.80
CA LEU A 207 -4.49 10.79 5.77
C LEU A 207 -3.81 10.61 7.12
N ALA A 208 -2.55 10.19 7.09
CA ALA A 208 -1.73 9.97 8.27
C ALA A 208 -0.28 10.30 8.00
N TRP A 209 0.44 10.62 9.07
CA TRP A 209 1.89 10.62 9.10
C TRP A 209 2.35 9.39 9.87
N GLU A 210 3.21 8.59 9.26
CA GLU A 210 3.96 7.55 9.97
C GLU A 210 5.28 8.15 10.45
N VAL A 211 5.61 7.98 11.73
CA VAL A 211 6.85 8.48 12.32
C VAL A 211 7.59 7.32 12.95
N VAL A 212 8.83 7.13 12.52
CA VAL A 212 9.75 6.11 13.03
C VAL A 212 10.98 6.81 13.60
N LEU A 213 11.42 6.34 14.77
CA LEU A 213 12.74 6.66 15.30
C LEU A 213 13.38 5.34 15.74
N GLU A 214 14.58 5.09 15.25
CA GLU A 214 15.35 3.88 15.54
C GLU A 214 16.81 4.21 15.81
N PRO A 215 17.51 3.42 16.62
CA PRO A 215 18.93 3.60 16.86
C PRO A 215 19.73 3.20 15.63
N ASP A 216 20.61 4.11 15.22
CA ASP A 216 21.59 3.87 14.17
C ASP A 216 22.85 3.24 14.80
N VAL A 217 22.75 1.94 15.04
CA VAL A 217 23.79 1.14 15.69
C VAL A 217 23.97 -0.19 14.95
N ASP A 218 25.13 -0.82 15.13
CA ASP A 218 25.39 -2.15 14.56
C ASP A 218 24.32 -3.18 14.97
N ASP A 219 23.92 -4.05 14.04
CA ASP A 219 22.90 -5.10 14.23
C ASP A 219 23.16 -6.03 15.43
N THR A 220 24.42 -6.13 15.89
CA THR A 220 24.78 -6.93 17.07
C THR A 220 24.56 -6.21 18.39
N ASP A 221 24.32 -4.89 18.35
CA ASP A 221 23.95 -4.10 19.51
C ASP A 221 22.54 -4.49 19.98
N PRO A 222 22.34 -4.79 21.28
CA PRO A 222 21.02 -5.14 21.80
C PRO A 222 19.95 -4.05 21.62
N ARG A 223 20.34 -2.81 21.29
CA ARG A 223 19.44 -1.68 21.04
C ARG A 223 18.92 -1.65 19.61
N ALA A 224 19.55 -2.30 18.64
CA ALA A 224 19.14 -2.27 17.23
C ALA A 224 17.65 -2.62 17.01
N GLY A 225 17.05 -3.45 17.89
CA GLY A 225 15.63 -3.79 17.85
C GLY A 225 14.68 -2.85 18.60
N LEU A 226 15.17 -1.77 19.19
CA LEU A 226 14.35 -0.78 19.89
C LEU A 226 13.85 0.24 18.88
N VAL A 227 12.64 0.06 18.38
CA VAL A 227 12.03 0.98 17.41
C VAL A 227 10.84 1.69 18.04
N PHE A 228 10.82 3.02 17.95
CA PHE A 228 9.63 3.82 18.20
C PHE A 228 8.90 4.04 16.88
N ARG A 229 7.65 3.61 16.79
CA ARG A 229 6.78 3.83 15.63
C ARG A 229 5.41 4.32 16.07
N THR A 230 4.91 5.36 15.42
CA THR A 230 3.57 5.90 15.67
C THR A 230 2.95 6.46 14.40
N ARG A 231 1.61 6.44 14.33
CA ARG A 231 0.86 7.19 13.32
C ARG A 231 0.13 8.37 13.95
N VAL A 232 0.14 9.52 13.29
CA VAL A 232 -0.65 10.69 13.68
C VAL A 232 -1.52 11.13 12.51
N GLY A 233 -2.74 11.58 12.77
CA GLY A 233 -3.65 12.00 11.71
C GLY A 233 -3.09 13.19 10.93
N GLY A 234 -3.17 13.12 9.60
CA GLY A 234 -2.85 14.23 8.72
C GLY A 234 -4.02 15.20 8.55
N PRO A 235 -3.82 16.30 7.81
CA PRO A 235 -4.92 17.17 7.44
C PRO A 235 -5.83 16.44 6.44
N LEU A 236 -7.10 16.24 6.80
CA LEU A 236 -8.13 15.60 5.93
C LEU A 236 -8.45 16.39 4.64
N VAL A 237 -7.66 17.40 4.31
CA VAL A 237 -7.69 18.21 3.10
C VAL A 237 -6.25 18.57 2.76
N ALA A 238 -5.90 18.55 1.48
CA ALA A 238 -4.61 19.04 1.03
C ALA A 238 -4.38 20.48 1.51
N ARG A 239 -3.16 20.76 1.94
CA ARG A 239 -2.76 22.06 2.47
C ARG A 239 -1.48 22.50 1.81
N PRO A 240 -1.25 23.82 1.71
CA PRO A 240 0.01 24.33 1.19
C PRO A 240 1.19 23.70 1.93
N ALA A 241 2.28 23.48 1.20
CA ALA A 241 3.55 23.09 1.78
C ALA A 241 3.98 24.04 2.91
N GLY A 242 4.69 23.48 3.89
CA GLY A 242 5.24 24.20 5.03
C GLY A 242 4.40 24.20 6.31
N ASP A 243 3.23 23.53 6.33
CA ASP A 243 2.47 23.29 7.56
C ASP A 243 3.31 22.42 8.52
N SER A 244 3.39 22.80 9.80
CA SER A 244 4.29 22.15 10.77
C SER A 244 3.58 21.11 11.64
N TYR A 245 4.25 19.99 11.85
CA TYR A 245 3.76 18.85 12.63
C TYR A 245 4.84 18.39 13.61
N SER A 246 4.43 17.64 14.64
CA SER A 246 5.37 17.08 15.61
C SER A 246 4.77 15.92 16.39
N VAL A 247 5.64 15.07 16.93
CA VAL A 247 5.30 14.05 17.92
C VAL A 247 6.35 14.04 19.04
N THR A 248 5.93 13.72 20.26
CA THR A 248 6.83 13.53 21.39
C THR A 248 7.12 12.06 21.58
N VAL A 249 8.40 11.70 21.54
CA VAL A 249 8.89 10.35 21.81
C VAL A 249 8.77 10.06 23.31
N PRO A 250 8.27 8.87 23.72
CA PRO A 250 8.17 8.51 25.13
C PRO A 250 9.53 8.54 25.84
N ALA A 251 9.58 9.17 27.01
CA ALA A 251 10.81 9.34 27.78
C ALA A 251 11.43 8.00 28.26
N ASP A 252 10.60 6.97 28.47
CA ASP A 252 11.06 5.63 28.83
C ASP A 252 11.73 4.90 27.67
N TYR A 253 11.29 5.15 26.44
CA TYR A 253 11.97 4.69 25.23
C TYR A 253 13.33 5.38 25.08
N LEU A 254 13.38 6.72 25.17
CA LEU A 254 14.64 7.47 25.06
C LEU A 254 15.65 7.06 26.14
N ALA A 255 15.19 6.82 27.37
CA ALA A 255 16.05 6.35 28.45
C ALA A 255 16.57 4.91 28.24
N ALA A 256 15.90 4.09 27.43
CA ALA A 256 16.33 2.73 27.13
C ALA A 256 17.46 2.66 26.08
N LEU A 257 17.57 3.68 25.22
CA LEU A 257 18.65 3.79 24.23
C LEU A 257 20.00 4.11 24.90
N GLY A 258 19.97 4.91 25.96
CA GLY A 258 21.17 5.40 26.66
C GLY A 258 21.62 6.76 26.14
N ASP A 259 22.62 7.34 26.80
CA ASP A 259 23.18 8.64 26.43
C ASP A 259 24.00 8.52 25.13
N ASP A 260 24.00 9.60 24.35
CA ASP A 260 24.75 9.75 23.09
C ASP A 260 24.53 8.60 22.08
N THR A 261 23.32 8.01 22.06
CA THR A 261 23.01 6.93 21.09
C THR A 261 22.58 7.56 19.76
N PRO A 262 23.29 7.28 18.65
CA PRO A 262 22.89 7.75 17.33
C PRO A 262 21.52 7.21 16.96
N VAL A 263 20.71 8.05 16.34
CA VAL A 263 19.37 7.66 15.86
C VAL A 263 19.12 8.16 14.45
N LYS A 264 18.34 7.36 13.73
CA LYS A 264 17.72 7.70 12.47
C LYS A 264 16.24 7.99 12.69
N ILE A 265 15.71 8.96 11.95
CA ILE A 265 14.29 9.31 11.98
C ILE A 265 13.75 9.24 10.58
N GLU A 266 12.56 8.65 10.45
CA GLU A 266 11.82 8.57 9.21
C GLU A 266 10.42 9.13 9.43
N VAL A 267 9.96 9.96 8.51
CA VAL A 267 8.59 10.48 8.49
C VAL A 267 7.99 10.16 7.13
N GLY A 268 6.87 9.44 7.12
CA GLY A 268 6.10 9.11 5.92
C GLY A 268 4.82 9.90 5.83
N ALA A 269 4.59 10.58 4.70
CA ALA A 269 3.26 11.03 4.32
C ALA A 269 2.50 9.83 3.76
N ILE A 270 1.36 9.45 4.37
CA ILE A 270 0.47 8.42 3.85
C ILE A 270 -0.68 9.11 3.12
N GLY A 271 -0.72 8.93 1.81
CA GLY A 271 -1.75 9.46 0.93
C GLY A 271 -3.04 8.68 1.09
N GLY A 272 -4.09 9.17 0.44
CA GLY A 272 -5.29 8.39 0.25
C GLY A 272 -6.38 9.22 -0.41
N ASP A 273 -7.24 8.53 -1.15
CA ASP A 273 -8.42 9.15 -1.71
C ASP A 273 -9.45 9.32 -0.59
N PHE A 274 -10.08 10.49 -0.53
CA PHE A 274 -11.21 10.74 0.36
C PHE A 274 -12.49 10.34 -0.35
N GLU A 275 -12.59 9.08 -0.78
CA GLU A 275 -13.89 8.50 -1.07
C GLU A 275 -14.53 8.18 0.29
N ILE A 276 -15.39 9.11 0.73
CA ILE A 276 -16.32 8.81 1.82
C ILE A 276 -17.35 7.86 1.23
N ASP A 277 -17.32 6.61 1.66
CA ASP A 277 -18.28 5.61 1.22
C ASP A 277 -19.71 5.99 1.69
N GLU A 278 -20.72 5.23 1.25
CA GLU A 278 -22.11 5.50 1.65
C GLU A 278 -22.35 5.36 3.18
N ASP A 279 -21.39 4.82 3.92
CA ASP A 279 -21.42 4.56 5.36
C ASP A 279 -20.57 5.57 6.19
N ASP A 280 -20.07 6.64 5.56
CA ASP A 280 -19.20 7.66 6.16
C ASP A 280 -17.84 7.10 6.67
N GLU A 281 -17.40 5.95 6.16
CA GLU A 281 -16.07 5.41 6.39
C GLU A 281 -15.10 5.97 5.34
N VAL A 282 -13.89 6.32 5.79
CA VAL A 282 -12.81 6.71 4.88
C VAL A 282 -12.19 5.41 4.43
N ASP A 283 -12.45 5.05 3.18
CA ASP A 283 -11.87 3.84 2.59
C ASP A 283 -10.39 4.10 2.34
N GLY A 284 -9.55 3.62 3.27
CA GLY A 284 -8.11 3.90 3.31
C GLY A 284 -7.30 3.03 2.34
N ASP A 285 -7.92 2.57 1.25
CA ASP A 285 -7.37 1.53 0.40
C ASP A 285 -6.14 1.98 -0.42
N ASN A 286 -5.91 3.29 -0.51
CA ASN A 286 -4.80 3.89 -1.25
C ASN A 286 -3.70 4.44 -0.33
N ASP A 287 -3.05 3.56 0.44
CA ASP A 287 -1.93 3.86 1.37
C ASP A 287 -0.59 4.16 0.65
N ASN A 288 -0.61 4.79 -0.52
CA ASN A 288 0.63 5.23 -1.18
C ASN A 288 1.40 6.17 -0.26
N ALA A 289 2.72 6.02 -0.20
CA ALA A 289 3.52 6.70 0.79
C ALA A 289 4.79 7.32 0.21
N THR A 290 5.16 8.48 0.78
CA THR A 290 6.45 9.12 0.51
C THR A 290 7.11 9.42 1.84
N PHE A 291 8.26 8.79 2.07
CA PHE A 291 9.05 8.90 3.28
C PHE A 291 10.23 9.83 3.10
N THR A 292 10.59 10.54 4.18
CA THR A 292 11.83 11.29 4.30
C THR A 292 12.53 10.82 5.55
N GLU A 293 13.78 10.43 5.39
CA GLU A 293 14.65 10.04 6.49
C GLU A 293 15.79 11.03 6.70
N THR A 294 16.26 11.07 7.95
CA THR A 294 17.37 11.91 8.37
C THR A 294 18.13 11.25 9.51
N GLU A 295 19.44 11.37 9.45
CA GLU A 295 20.40 10.80 10.39
C GLU A 295 21.23 11.91 11.06
N GLY A 296 22.15 11.51 11.95
CA GLY A 296 23.07 12.44 12.61
C GLY A 296 22.52 13.09 13.88
N PHE A 297 21.47 12.51 14.48
CA PHE A 297 20.95 12.91 15.78
C PHE A 297 21.40 11.95 16.87
N CYS A 298 21.44 12.43 18.12
CA CYS A 298 21.64 11.59 19.29
C CYS A 298 20.55 11.79 20.31
N VAL A 299 20.19 10.70 20.99
CA VAL A 299 19.29 10.77 22.14
C VAL A 299 20.07 11.02 23.43
N ASN A 300 19.50 11.85 24.29
CA ASN A 300 20.07 12.24 25.58
C ASN A 300 21.53 12.74 25.44
N GLU A 301 21.77 13.68 24.50
CA GLU A 301 23.11 14.23 24.25
C GLU A 301 23.77 14.78 25.53
N ASP A 302 24.95 14.25 25.88
CA ASP A 302 25.83 14.74 26.94
C ASP A 302 27.18 15.21 26.37
N GLU A 303 27.79 14.42 25.46
CA GLU A 303 29.07 14.74 24.82
C GLU A 303 28.99 14.94 23.29
N GLY A 304 27.88 14.58 22.64
CA GLY A 304 27.65 14.72 21.19
C GLY A 304 27.76 13.39 20.42
N CYS A 305 27.34 13.38 19.15
CA CYS A 305 27.34 12.17 18.30
C CYS A 305 28.72 11.76 17.73
N ASP A 306 29.77 12.52 18.02
CA ASP A 306 31.10 12.33 17.45
C ASP A 306 32.03 11.62 18.46
N ASP A 307 32.27 10.32 18.28
CA ASP A 307 33.46 9.63 18.81
C ASP A 307 34.54 9.44 17.71
#